data_AF-X0ZWU5-F1
#
_entry.id   AF-X0ZWU5-F1
#
_cell.length_a   1.000
_cell.length_b   1.000
_cell.length_c   1.000
_cell.angle_alpha   90.00
_cell.angle_beta   90.00
_cell.angle_gamma   90.00
#
_symmetry.space_group_name_H-M   'P 1'
#
loop_
_entity.id
_entity.type
_entity.pdbx_description
1 polymer ?
#
loop_
_entity_poly.entity_id
_entity_poly.type
_entity_poly.pdbx_seq_one_letter_code
_entity_poly.pdbx_strand_id
1 'polypeptide(L)'
;AESCTGGMLGEMITRIPGSSEYFQGGVISYNARVKEDLLKVPLEVIRKYGEVSRQVAKLMAEGVRINCHSDIGISITGIAGPGGATEKKKVGLVYMALADGKRTIAKKHQLFGSRQLIRLRSARRALNMLRMYLMEK
;
A
#
# COMPACT_ATOMS: atom_id res chain seq x y z
N ALA A 1 -0.04 -0.90 -5.37
CA ALA A 1 -1.27 -0.17 -5.05
C ALA A 1 -0.98 0.88 -3.99
N GLU A 2 -1.32 2.13 -4.24
CA GLU A 2 -1.03 3.24 -3.34
C GLU A 2 -2.30 4.01 -2.99
N SER A 3 -2.47 4.35 -1.72
CA SER A 3 -3.45 5.33 -1.28
C SER A 3 -2.71 6.59 -0.82
N CYS A 4 -2.38 6.72 0.46
CA CYS A 4 -1.83 7.95 1.05
C CYS A 4 -0.51 8.45 0.43
N THR A 5 0.26 7.58 -0.22
CA THR A 5 1.52 7.94 -0.89
C THR A 5 1.32 8.57 -2.26
N GLY A 6 0.20 8.30 -2.95
CA GLY A 6 -0.19 8.98 -4.18
C GLY A 6 0.79 8.84 -5.35
N GLY A 7 1.43 7.68 -5.51
CA GLY A 7 2.35 7.39 -6.62
C GLY A 7 3.84 7.43 -6.26
N MET A 8 4.19 7.81 -5.03
CA MET A 8 5.59 7.87 -4.59
C MET A 8 6.29 6.52 -4.59
N LEU A 9 5.59 5.42 -4.29
CA LEU A 9 6.21 4.09 -4.36
C LEU A 9 6.52 3.73 -5.81
N GLY A 10 5.57 3.95 -6.71
CA GLY A 10 5.77 3.76 -8.15
C GLY A 10 6.92 4.59 -8.68
N GLU A 11 6.94 5.90 -8.37
CA GLU A 11 8.01 6.82 -8.79
C GLU A 11 9.40 6.34 -8.34
N MET A 12 9.54 5.92 -7.08
CA MET A 12 10.83 5.43 -6.57
C MET A 12 11.33 4.19 -7.30
N ILE A 13 10.42 3.33 -7.75
CA ILE A 13 10.74 2.13 -8.53
C ILE A 13 11.12 2.53 -9.95
N THR A 14 10.27 3.34 -10.60
CA THR A 14 10.45 3.72 -12.02
C THR A 14 11.59 4.69 -12.27
N ARG A 15 12.10 5.36 -11.21
CA ARG A 15 13.28 6.22 -11.31
C ARG A 15 14.56 5.46 -11.67
N ILE A 16 14.60 4.14 -11.46
CA ILE A 16 15.74 3.31 -11.82
C ILE A 16 15.64 2.91 -13.31
N PRO A 17 16.66 3.18 -14.15
CA PRO A 17 16.70 2.71 -15.53
C PRO A 17 16.51 1.18 -15.62
N GLY A 18 15.78 0.72 -16.64
CA GLY A 18 15.43 -0.70 -16.81
C GLY A 18 14.24 -1.16 -15.96
N SER A 19 13.56 -0.27 -15.23
CA SER A 19 12.42 -0.61 -14.38
C SER A 19 11.24 -1.28 -15.10
N SER A 20 11.12 -1.13 -16.42
CA SER A 20 10.15 -1.86 -17.24
C SER A 20 10.31 -3.39 -17.19
N GLU A 21 11.50 -3.90 -16.85
CA GLU A 21 11.76 -5.35 -16.77
C GLU A 21 11.07 -6.01 -15.56
N TYR A 22 10.82 -5.25 -14.49
CA TYR A 22 10.32 -5.81 -13.22
C TYR A 22 9.13 -5.05 -12.62
N PHE A 23 8.80 -3.86 -13.11
CA PHE A 23 7.65 -3.10 -12.66
C PHE A 23 6.53 -3.09 -13.71
N GLN A 24 5.54 -3.96 -13.50
CA GLN A 24 4.39 -4.10 -14.42
C GLN A 24 3.40 -2.93 -14.35
N GLY A 25 3.39 -2.18 -13.24
CA GLY A 25 2.50 -1.05 -13.04
C GLY A 25 1.90 -1.00 -11.64
N GLY A 26 0.87 -0.17 -11.48
CA GLY A 26 0.19 -0.02 -10.21
C GLY A 26 -1.07 0.83 -10.29
N VAL A 27 -1.80 0.85 -9.18
CA VAL A 27 -3.04 1.61 -9.02
C VAL A 27 -2.89 2.62 -7.89
N ILE A 28 -3.23 3.88 -8.16
CA ILE A 28 -3.43 4.89 -7.13
C ILE A 28 -4.91 4.85 -6.72
N SER A 29 -5.21 4.13 -5.64
CA SER A 29 -6.55 3.86 -5.14
C SER A 29 -6.87 4.73 -3.93
N TYR A 30 -6.93 6.06 -4.13
CA TYR A 30 -7.16 7.01 -3.03
C TYR A 30 -8.59 6.94 -2.48
N ASN A 31 -9.58 6.76 -3.34
CA ASN A 31 -11.00 6.62 -3.00
C ASN A 31 -11.40 5.16 -2.72
N ALA A 32 -12.40 4.92 -1.87
CA ALA A 32 -12.94 3.59 -1.60
C ALA A 32 -13.48 2.87 -2.85
N ARG A 33 -14.20 3.56 -3.75
CA ARG A 33 -14.68 2.97 -5.00
C ARG A 33 -13.53 2.51 -5.90
N VAL A 34 -12.45 3.28 -5.99
CA VAL A 34 -11.26 2.84 -6.76
C VAL A 34 -10.63 1.58 -6.17
N LYS A 35 -10.68 1.40 -4.84
CA LYS A 35 -10.24 0.15 -4.19
C LYS A 35 -11.15 -1.02 -4.54
N GLU A 36 -12.46 -0.79 -4.66
CA GLU A 36 -13.42 -1.82 -5.07
C GLU A 36 -13.29 -2.15 -6.56
N ASP A 37 -13.43 -1.14 -7.43
CA ASP A 37 -13.53 -1.32 -8.87
C ASP A 37 -12.26 -1.93 -9.46
N LEU A 38 -11.11 -1.35 -9.09
CA LEU A 38 -9.83 -1.78 -9.61
C LEU A 38 -9.29 -2.91 -8.75
N LEU A 39 -9.13 -2.73 -7.44
CA LEU A 39 -8.42 -3.71 -6.60
C LEU A 39 -9.30 -4.82 -5.99
N LYS A 40 -10.59 -4.87 -6.34
CA LYS A 40 -11.56 -5.87 -5.86
C LYS A 40 -11.64 -5.96 -4.35
N VAL A 41 -11.39 -4.85 -3.64
CA VAL A 41 -11.58 -4.75 -2.19
C VAL A 41 -13.08 -4.56 -1.92
N PRO A 42 -13.79 -5.53 -1.31
CA PRO A 42 -15.23 -5.40 -1.12
C PRO A 42 -15.57 -4.21 -0.21
N LEU A 43 -16.58 -3.41 -0.58
CA LEU A 43 -17.01 -2.26 0.24
C LEU A 43 -17.45 -2.68 1.65
N GLU A 44 -17.98 -3.88 1.84
CA GLU A 44 -18.30 -4.42 3.16
C GLU A 44 -17.09 -4.51 4.09
N VAL A 45 -15.91 -4.88 3.57
CA VAL A 45 -14.66 -4.92 4.32
C VAL A 45 -14.22 -3.50 4.69
N ILE A 46 -14.37 -2.56 3.75
CA ILE A 46 -14.07 -1.14 4.00
C ILE A 46 -15.00 -0.56 5.06
N ARG A 47 -16.31 -0.84 5.01
CA ARG A 47 -17.28 -0.39 6.01
C ARG A 47 -16.97 -0.99 7.39
N LYS A 48 -16.65 -2.28 7.47
CA LYS A 48 -16.40 -2.98 8.73
C LYS A 48 -15.08 -2.60 9.41
N TYR A 49 -14.00 -2.44 8.64
CA TYR A 49 -12.65 -2.25 9.20
C TYR A 49 -12.08 -0.83 8.96
N GLY A 50 -12.70 -0.06 8.07
CA GLY A 50 -12.20 1.21 7.56
C GLY A 50 -11.12 1.05 6.49
N GLU A 51 -10.95 2.09 5.66
CA GLU A 51 -9.96 2.12 4.57
C GLU A 51 -8.51 1.93 5.05
N VAL A 52 -8.21 2.39 6.27
CA VAL A 52 -6.90 2.23 6.91
C VAL A 52 -6.98 1.07 7.88
N SER A 53 -6.78 -0.14 7.36
CA SER A 53 -6.84 -1.39 8.11
C SER A 53 -5.93 -2.47 7.51
N ARG A 54 -5.63 -3.50 8.31
CA ARG A 54 -4.85 -4.66 7.86
C ARG A 54 -5.56 -5.39 6.72
N GLN A 55 -6.88 -5.54 6.84
CA GLN A 55 -7.74 -6.26 5.90
C GLN A 55 -7.72 -5.59 4.52
N VAL A 56 -7.96 -4.28 4.50
CA VAL A 56 -7.93 -3.49 3.26
C VAL A 56 -6.53 -3.52 2.63
N ALA A 57 -5.46 -3.37 3.44
CA ALA A 57 -4.10 -3.47 2.91
C ALA A 57 -3.83 -4.82 2.23
N LYS A 58 -4.21 -5.94 2.85
CA LYS A 58 -4.02 -7.28 2.25
C LYS A 58 -4.73 -7.41 0.91
N LEU A 59 -6.01 -7.08 0.86
CA LEU A 59 -6.81 -7.17 -0.36
C LEU A 59 -6.29 -6.24 -1.46
N MET A 60 -5.84 -5.02 -1.11
CA MET A 60 -5.20 -4.12 -2.07
C MET A 60 -3.90 -4.71 -2.67
N ALA A 61 -3.11 -5.44 -1.89
CA ALA A 61 -1.87 -6.07 -2.36
C ALA A 61 -2.17 -7.27 -3.26
N GLU A 62 -3.16 -8.08 -2.90
CA GLU A 62 -3.63 -9.21 -3.70
C GLU A 62 -4.24 -8.74 -5.03
N GLY A 63 -5.13 -7.75 -4.98
CA GLY A 63 -5.79 -7.20 -6.16
C GLY A 63 -4.81 -6.57 -7.15
N VAL A 64 -3.83 -5.79 -6.68
CA VAL A 64 -2.85 -5.18 -7.61
C VAL A 64 -1.94 -6.22 -8.24
N ARG A 65 -1.57 -7.27 -7.50
CA ARG A 65 -0.79 -8.39 -8.04
C ARG A 65 -1.52 -9.06 -9.20
N ILE A 66 -2.81 -9.36 -8.99
CA ILE A 66 -3.65 -10.02 -9.98
C ILE A 66 -3.82 -9.14 -11.22
N ASN A 67 -4.19 -7.86 -11.04
CA ASN A 67 -4.47 -6.97 -12.15
C ASN A 67 -3.25 -6.59 -12.99
N CYS A 68 -2.09 -6.50 -12.37
CA CYS A 68 -0.84 -6.19 -13.05
C CYS A 68 -0.11 -7.45 -13.51
N HIS A 69 -0.69 -8.64 -13.34
CA HIS A 69 -0.06 -9.93 -13.68
C HIS A 69 1.37 -10.07 -13.13
N SER A 70 1.60 -9.59 -11.90
CA SER A 70 2.94 -9.60 -11.28
C SER A 70 3.13 -10.75 -10.30
N ASP A 71 4.39 -11.13 -10.06
CA ASP A 71 4.72 -12.10 -9.01
C ASP A 71 4.42 -11.56 -7.61
N ILE A 72 4.64 -10.26 -7.42
CA ILE A 72 4.49 -9.57 -6.15
C ILE A 72 3.59 -8.36 -6.30
N GLY A 73 2.63 -8.22 -5.38
CA GLY A 73 1.84 -6.99 -5.20
C GLY A 73 2.15 -6.34 -3.86
N ILE A 74 2.32 -5.02 -3.86
CA ILE A 74 2.53 -4.22 -2.64
C ILE A 74 1.39 -3.21 -2.50
N SER A 75 0.93 -3.01 -1.26
CA SER A 75 -0.07 -1.99 -0.95
C SER A 75 0.35 -1.06 0.19
N ILE A 76 -0.14 0.17 0.13
CA ILE A 76 -0.01 1.17 1.20
C ILE A 76 -1.37 1.87 1.42
N THR A 77 -1.90 1.80 2.64
CA THR A 77 -3.08 2.58 3.08
C THR A 77 -2.82 3.19 4.45
N GLY A 78 -3.10 4.48 4.62
CA GLY A 78 -2.71 5.19 5.84
C GLY A 78 -3.27 6.60 5.97
N ILE A 79 -3.09 7.19 7.15
CA ILE A 79 -3.52 8.54 7.49
C ILE A 79 -2.28 9.44 7.49
N ALA A 80 -2.01 10.13 6.37
CA ALA A 80 -0.86 11.02 6.28
C ALA A 80 -1.07 12.37 7.00
N GLY A 81 -2.31 12.73 7.34
CA GLY A 81 -2.64 14.01 7.97
C GLY A 81 -2.79 15.18 6.97
N PRO A 82 -3.06 16.40 7.49
CA PRO A 82 -3.25 16.70 8.91
C PRO A 82 -4.59 16.18 9.48
N GLY A 83 -5.59 15.95 8.63
CA GLY A 83 -6.88 15.38 9.02
C GLY A 83 -6.96 13.85 8.87
N GLY A 84 -8.16 13.30 9.11
CA GLY A 84 -8.46 11.88 8.92
C GLY A 84 -8.13 10.97 10.11
N ALA A 85 -7.62 11.54 11.20
CA ALA A 85 -7.49 10.81 12.45
C ALA A 85 -8.85 10.65 13.16
N THR A 86 -8.98 9.58 13.92
CA THR A 86 -10.05 9.33 14.87
C THR A 86 -9.46 9.01 16.23
N GLU A 87 -10.27 8.93 17.28
CA GLU A 87 -9.83 8.49 18.62
C GLU A 87 -9.02 7.18 18.57
N LYS A 88 -9.43 6.25 17.69
CA LYS A 88 -8.80 4.93 17.55
C LYS A 88 -7.67 4.88 16.52
N LYS A 89 -7.59 5.83 15.59
CA LYS A 89 -6.64 5.82 14.46
C LYS A 89 -5.97 7.19 14.32
N LYS A 90 -4.72 7.30 14.77
CA LYS A 90 -3.97 8.56 14.76
C LYS A 90 -3.37 8.88 13.39
N VAL A 91 -3.07 10.16 13.13
CA VAL A 91 -2.20 10.56 12.02
C VAL A 91 -0.88 9.79 12.11
N GLY A 92 -0.38 9.33 10.97
CA GLY A 92 0.82 8.49 10.87
C GLY A 92 0.54 6.99 10.95
N LEU A 93 -0.70 6.56 11.21
CA LEU A 93 -1.08 5.16 11.10
C LEU A 93 -1.05 4.73 9.63
N VAL A 94 -0.23 3.73 9.30
CA VAL A 94 -0.10 3.19 7.94
C VAL A 94 -0.05 1.66 8.01
N TYR A 95 -0.82 1.00 7.15
CA TYR A 95 -0.73 -0.42 6.89
C TYR A 95 -0.06 -0.64 5.53
N MET A 96 0.88 -1.56 5.49
CA MET A 96 1.58 -2.00 4.27
C MET A 96 1.40 -3.50 4.14
N ALA A 97 1.11 -3.98 2.93
CA ALA A 97 1.02 -5.41 2.67
C ALA A 97 1.81 -5.80 1.42
N LEU A 98 2.23 -7.07 1.39
CA LEU A 98 2.90 -7.73 0.28
C LEU A 98 2.23 -9.08 0.05
N ALA A 99 1.79 -9.32 -1.19
CA ALA A 99 1.20 -10.58 -1.64
C ALA A 99 2.10 -11.21 -2.71
N ASP A 100 2.35 -12.52 -2.60
CA ASP A 100 3.22 -13.28 -3.53
C ASP A 100 2.48 -14.38 -4.32
N GLY A 101 1.16 -14.40 -4.22
CA GLY A 101 0.30 -15.45 -4.81
C GLY A 101 0.12 -16.70 -3.95
N LYS A 102 0.94 -16.92 -2.93
CA LYS A 102 0.82 -18.03 -1.96
C LYS A 102 0.41 -17.55 -0.56
N ARG A 103 0.98 -16.42 -0.14
CA ARG A 103 0.71 -15.76 1.14
C ARG A 103 0.68 -14.24 0.97
N THR A 104 0.00 -13.60 1.92
CA THR A 104 -0.05 -12.15 2.02
C THR A 104 0.31 -11.72 3.43
N ILE A 105 1.41 -10.98 3.56
CA ILE A 105 1.88 -10.41 4.82
C ILE A 105 1.44 -8.95 4.92
N ALA A 106 1.09 -8.50 6.12
CA ALA A 106 0.71 -7.11 6.36
C ALA A 106 1.28 -6.60 7.68
N LYS A 107 1.88 -5.41 7.66
CA LYS A 107 2.52 -4.76 8.80
C LYS A 107 1.83 -3.43 9.12
N LYS A 108 1.62 -3.18 10.41
CA LYS A 108 1.12 -1.91 10.95
C LYS A 108 2.31 -1.03 11.31
N HIS A 109 2.24 0.24 10.95
CA HIS A 109 3.23 1.24 11.30
C HIS A 109 2.57 2.48 11.91
N GLN A 110 3.24 3.06 12.89
CA GLN A 110 2.95 4.40 13.38
C GLN A 110 4.15 5.26 13.00
N LEU A 111 3.95 6.14 12.03
CA LEU A 111 4.96 7.05 11.52
C LEU A 111 4.75 8.44 12.12
N PHE A 112 5.82 9.24 12.15
CA PHE A 112 5.82 10.58 12.74
C PHE A 112 6.37 11.60 11.77
N GLY A 113 6.05 12.88 12.00
CA GLY A 113 6.48 14.02 11.19
C GLY A 113 5.35 14.64 10.37
N SER A 114 5.73 15.53 9.45
CA SER A 114 4.78 16.18 8.55
C SER A 114 4.08 15.20 7.61
N ARG A 115 2.99 15.64 6.98
CA ARG A 115 2.28 14.87 5.94
C ARG A 115 3.25 14.32 4.88
N GLN A 116 4.17 15.17 4.41
CA GLN A 116 5.15 14.79 3.41
C GLN A 116 6.14 13.74 3.93
N LEU A 117 6.62 13.88 5.17
CA LEU A 117 7.51 12.90 5.79
C LEU A 117 6.82 11.55 6.00
N ILE A 118 5.55 11.54 6.41
CA ILE A 118 4.78 10.30 6.57
C ILE A 118 4.64 9.57 5.23
N ARG A 119 4.29 10.29 4.15
CA ARG A 119 4.20 9.71 2.79
C ARG A 119 5.54 9.13 2.34
N LEU A 120 6.62 9.91 2.45
CA LEU A 120 7.97 9.49 2.07
C LEU A 120 8.42 8.24 2.85
N ARG A 121 8.24 8.26 4.18
CA ARG A 121 8.57 7.14 5.06
C ARG A 121 7.73 5.90 4.74
N SER A 122 6.47 6.09 4.35
CA SER A 122 5.60 4.98 3.95
C SER A 122 6.13 4.26 2.71
N ALA A 123 6.44 5.00 1.64
CA ALA A 123 6.99 4.43 0.41
C ALA A 123 8.32 3.70 0.66
N ARG A 124 9.25 4.34 1.39
CA ARG A 124 10.55 3.73 1.75
C ARG A 124 10.39 2.46 2.59
N ARG A 125 9.46 2.45 3.55
CA ARG A 125 9.24 1.28 4.41
C ARG A 125 8.63 0.12 3.63
N ALA A 126 7.76 0.39 2.66
CA ALA A 126 7.23 -0.61 1.75
C ALA A 126 8.34 -1.22 0.87
N LEU A 127 9.24 -0.39 0.31
CA LEU A 127 10.41 -0.89 -0.42
C LEU A 127 11.34 -1.74 0.45
N ASN A 128 11.60 -1.32 1.69
CA ASN A 128 12.40 -2.14 2.60
C ASN A 128 11.71 -3.46 2.97
N MET A 129 10.37 -3.46 3.08
CA MET A 129 9.61 -4.69 3.29
C MET A 129 9.75 -5.65 2.10
N LEU A 130 9.71 -5.15 0.86
CA LEU A 130 10.01 -5.94 -0.33
C LEU A 130 11.44 -6.49 -0.30
N ARG A 131 12.44 -5.63 -0.04
CA ARG A 131 13.85 -6.01 0.03
C ARG A 131 14.08 -7.16 1.00
N MET A 132 13.58 -7.03 2.24
CA MET A 132 13.72 -8.08 3.25
C MET A 132 13.05 -9.39 2.81
N TYR A 133 11.84 -9.29 2.26
CA TYR A 133 11.11 -10.46 1.77
C TYR A 133 11.86 -11.22 0.66
N LEU A 134 12.53 -10.49 -0.25
CA LEU A 134 13.32 -11.09 -1.33
C LEU A 134 14.64 -11.71 -0.85
N MET A 135 15.22 -11.23 0.25
CA MET A 135 16.45 -11.78 0.83
C MET A 135 16.23 -13.07 1.65
N GLU A 136 15.00 -13.32 2.08
CA GLU A 136 14.61 -14.52 2.84
C GLU A 136 14.15 -15.66 1.91
N LYS A 137 14.10 -15.44 0.60
CA LYS A 137 13.82 -16.46 -0.42
C LYS A 137 15.11 -17.04 -0.96
#